data_AF-A0A2E0UGB7-F1
#
_entry.id   AF-A0A2E0UGB7-F1
#
_cell.length_a   1.000
_cell.length_b   1.000
_cell.length_c   1.000
_cell.angle_alpha   90.00
_cell.angle_beta   90.00
_cell.angle_gamma   90.00
#
_symmetry.space_group_name_H-M   'P 1'
#
loop_
_entity.id
_entity.type
_entity.pdbx_description
1 polymer ?
#
loop_
_entity_poly.entity_id
_entity_poly.type
_entity_poly.pdbx_seq_one_letter_code
_entity_poly.pdbx_strand_id
1 'polypeptide(L)'
;MLGMLRTFNSSSSAISSMKKSIFRFGKPYIWAFILAYVVYGCYYFVSDDTPPEWQGDPTAQDQAAVAAAGGPGAAVYNAKCAVCHQMDGQGLPGVYPTLVGSDFATGDPAIPVRIVLNGFQGPIERNGQKFNGVMQPWRNDLTDQEIADVLNFVRTTWGNSAPEIDPATVAEIREATKGKAGAWTEDQLKAAM
;
A
#
# COMPACT_ATOMS: atom_id res chain seq x y z
N MET A 1 -41.60 61.62 39.20
CA MET A 1 -40.93 61.32 40.48
C MET A 1 -39.89 60.22 40.23
N LEU A 2 -38.62 60.57 40.46
CA LEU A 2 -37.44 59.77 40.85
C LEU A 2 -37.17 58.36 40.27
N GLY A 3 -35.96 58.23 39.71
CA GLY A 3 -35.06 57.06 39.82
C GLY A 3 -35.15 56.08 38.65
N MET A 4 -34.08 55.54 38.07
CA MET A 4 -32.66 55.57 38.39
C MET A 4 -31.89 55.04 37.16
N LEU A 5 -31.14 55.90 36.47
CA LEU A 5 -30.17 55.48 35.45
C LEU A 5 -28.97 54.86 36.18
N ARG A 6 -28.83 53.52 36.13
CA ARG A 6 -27.60 52.86 36.53
C ARG A 6 -26.58 52.99 35.40
N THR A 7 -25.54 53.75 35.67
CA THR A 7 -24.29 53.78 34.92
C THR A 7 -23.58 52.44 35.06
N PHE A 8 -23.43 51.69 33.97
CA PHE A 8 -22.44 50.61 33.89
C PHE A 8 -21.10 51.24 33.49
N ASN A 9 -20.38 51.66 34.52
CA ASN A 9 -18.94 51.89 34.47
C ASN A 9 -18.23 50.53 34.61
N SER A 10 -17.06 50.42 33.99
CA SER A 10 -16.05 49.33 34.10
C SER A 10 -16.13 48.19 33.08
N SER A 11 -15.18 48.18 32.13
CA SER A 11 -14.27 47.03 31.90
C SER A 11 -13.32 47.20 30.69
N SER A 12 -12.70 48.37 30.46
CA SER A 12 -11.58 48.50 29.50
C SER A 12 -10.25 47.89 29.99
N SER A 13 -10.21 47.34 31.20
CA SER A 13 -9.00 46.81 31.85
C SER A 13 -8.73 45.32 31.61
N ALA A 14 -9.66 44.57 31.00
CA ALA A 14 -9.52 43.13 30.81
C ALA A 14 -8.68 42.75 29.57
N ILE A 15 -8.57 43.63 28.56
CA ILE A 15 -7.97 43.27 27.27
C ILE A 15 -6.43 43.46 27.24
N SER A 16 -5.86 44.36 28.06
CA SER A 16 -4.41 44.63 28.02
C SER A 16 -3.55 43.64 28.83
N SER A 17 -4.15 42.92 29.78
CA SER A 17 -3.43 42.01 30.69
C SER A 17 -3.11 40.65 30.06
N MET A 18 -3.91 40.20 29.10
CA MET A 18 -3.73 38.87 28.48
C MET A 18 -2.50 38.76 27.56
N LYS A 19 -2.03 39.86 26.96
CA LYS A 19 -0.86 39.85 26.05
C LYS A 19 0.49 39.75 26.78
N LYS A 20 0.57 40.08 28.07
CA LYS A 20 1.84 40.07 28.84
C LYS A 20 2.17 38.72 29.50
N SER A 21 1.22 37.79 29.58
CA SER A 21 1.42 36.52 30.29
C SER A 21 2.10 35.44 29.45
N ILE A 22 1.91 35.44 28.13
CA ILE A 22 2.47 34.41 27.23
C ILE A 22 3.99 34.56 27.03
N PHE A 23 4.56 35.73 27.31
CA PHE A 23 5.99 36.01 27.08
C PHE A 23 6.92 35.81 28.30
N ARG A 24 6.42 35.31 29.45
CA ARG A 24 7.21 35.29 30.71
C ARG A 24 7.50 33.91 31.31
N PHE A 25 7.38 32.82 30.53
CA PHE A 25 7.60 31.45 31.03
C PHE A 25 8.60 30.58 30.25
N GLY A 26 9.47 31.17 29.43
CA GLY A 26 10.62 30.45 28.88
C GLY A 26 11.89 31.11 29.38
N LYS A 27 12.60 30.48 30.32
CA LYS A 27 13.96 30.95 30.66
C LYS A 27 14.76 30.99 29.33
N PRO A 28 15.47 32.08 29.01
CA PRO A 28 16.03 32.30 27.67
C PRO A 28 16.95 31.17 27.20
N TYR A 29 17.56 30.46 28.16
CA TYR A 29 18.36 29.26 27.89
C TYR A 29 17.53 28.10 27.32
N ILE A 30 16.24 27.94 27.63
CA ILE A 30 15.39 26.87 27.09
C ILE A 30 15.19 27.06 25.58
N TRP A 31 14.93 28.30 25.15
CA TRP A 31 14.86 28.61 23.73
C TRP A 31 16.22 28.44 23.05
N ALA A 32 17.31 28.81 23.71
CA ALA A 32 18.66 28.55 23.21
C ALA A 32 18.96 27.04 23.07
N PHE A 33 18.51 26.20 24.00
CA PHE A 33 18.65 24.74 23.93
C PHE A 33 17.80 24.15 22.81
N ILE A 34 16.56 24.61 22.62
CA ILE A 34 15.71 24.16 21.51
C ILE A 34 16.36 24.54 20.17
N LEU A 35 16.84 25.78 20.03
CA LEU A 35 17.53 26.24 18.83
C LEU A 35 18.83 25.46 18.60
N ALA A 36 19.60 25.19 19.65
CA ALA A 36 20.80 24.37 19.57
C ALA A 36 20.49 22.92 19.17
N TYR A 37 19.43 22.31 19.69
CA TYR A 37 19.00 20.96 19.30
C TYR A 37 18.49 20.90 17.87
N VAL A 38 17.77 21.92 17.40
CA VAL A 38 17.32 22.01 16.00
C VAL A 38 18.51 22.21 15.08
N VAL A 39 19.44 23.11 15.41
CA VAL A 39 20.66 23.34 14.62
C VAL A 39 21.58 22.11 14.65
N TYR A 40 21.70 21.42 15.79
CA TYR A 40 22.46 20.18 15.90
C TYR A 40 21.78 19.06 15.09
N GLY A 41 20.46 18.90 15.18
CA GLY A 41 19.71 17.97 14.34
C GLY A 41 19.87 18.24 12.84
N CYS A 42 19.79 19.52 12.42
CA CYS A 42 20.05 19.91 11.04
C CYS A 42 21.52 19.71 10.65
N TYR A 43 22.47 19.96 11.55
CA TYR A 43 23.89 19.75 11.30
C TYR A 43 24.16 18.27 11.03
N TYR A 44 23.64 17.35 11.85
CA TYR A 44 23.81 15.91 11.61
C TYR A 44 23.07 15.44 10.36
N PHE A 45 21.89 15.98 10.09
CA PHE A 45 21.14 15.65 8.87
C PHE A 45 21.82 16.18 7.58
N VAL A 46 22.60 17.27 7.68
CA VAL A 46 23.32 17.88 6.55
C VAL A 46 24.79 17.42 6.49
N SER A 47 25.39 16.94 7.57
CA SER A 47 26.80 16.53 7.60
C SER A 47 27.02 15.07 7.20
N ASP A 48 25.98 14.25 7.15
CA ASP A 48 26.02 12.91 6.59
C ASP A 48 25.86 12.98 5.05
N ASP A 49 26.79 13.67 4.38
CA ASP A 49 26.91 13.75 2.91
C ASP A 49 27.57 12.51 2.29
N THR A 50 27.81 11.45 3.07
CA THR A 50 28.12 10.14 2.52
C THR A 50 26.80 9.42 2.28
N PRO A 51 26.25 9.45 1.05
CA PRO A 51 25.11 8.61 0.74
C PRO A 51 25.48 7.17 1.12
N PRO A 52 24.58 6.41 1.76
CA PRO A 52 24.81 4.98 1.91
C PRO A 52 25.17 4.44 0.52
N GLU A 53 26.23 3.64 0.43
CA GLU A 53 26.63 2.97 -0.80
C GLU A 53 25.46 2.06 -1.23
N TRP A 54 24.51 2.65 -1.95
CA TRP A 54 23.49 1.95 -2.69
C TRP A 54 24.24 1.24 -3.81
N GLN A 55 24.24 -0.08 -3.73
CA GLN A 55 24.92 -0.94 -4.70
C GLN A 55 24.35 -0.68 -6.10
N GLY A 56 25.07 0.14 -6.87
CA GLY A 56 24.84 0.38 -8.30
C GLY A 56 23.80 1.45 -8.62
N ASP A 57 24.11 2.28 -9.62
CA ASP A 57 23.08 3.05 -10.33
C ASP A 57 22.01 2.07 -10.85
N PRO A 58 20.71 2.34 -10.65
CA PRO A 58 19.66 1.42 -11.07
C PRO A 58 19.76 1.18 -12.57
N THR A 59 19.83 -0.10 -12.94
CA THR A 59 19.87 -0.54 -14.34
C THR A 59 18.61 -0.08 -15.07
N ALA A 60 18.60 -0.11 -16.41
CA ALA A 60 17.39 0.15 -17.17
C ALA A 60 16.22 -0.80 -16.78
N GLN A 61 16.54 -1.97 -16.21
CA GLN A 61 15.57 -2.92 -15.66
C GLN A 61 15.06 -2.49 -14.29
N ASP A 62 15.91 -1.93 -13.43
CA ASP A 62 15.48 -1.35 -12.15
C ASP A 62 14.65 -0.08 -12.36
N GLN A 63 14.99 0.73 -13.35
CA GLN A 63 14.21 1.90 -13.74
C GLN A 63 12.84 1.50 -14.32
N ALA A 64 12.74 0.36 -15.00
CA ALA A 64 11.46 -0.22 -15.43
C ALA A 64 10.65 -0.79 -14.25
N ALA A 65 11.30 -1.42 -13.27
CA ALA A 65 10.66 -1.92 -12.04
C ALA A 65 10.19 -0.80 -11.11
N VAL A 66 10.90 0.33 -11.06
CA VAL A 66 10.50 1.53 -10.32
C VAL A 66 9.42 2.31 -11.08
N ALA A 67 9.47 2.34 -12.42
CA ALA A 67 8.33 2.78 -13.22
C ALA A 67 7.09 1.89 -13.01
N ALA A 68 7.28 0.60 -12.71
CA ALA A 68 6.21 -0.33 -12.37
C ALA A 68 5.56 -0.05 -10.99
N ALA A 69 6.22 0.65 -10.05
CA ALA A 69 5.57 1.10 -8.81
C ALA A 69 4.47 2.16 -9.05
N GLY A 70 4.42 2.77 -10.25
CA GLY A 70 3.32 3.60 -10.76
C GLY A 70 2.84 3.17 -12.16
N GLY A 71 3.21 1.97 -12.60
CA GLY A 71 2.95 1.48 -13.95
C GLY A 71 1.55 0.88 -14.10
N PRO A 72 1.19 0.39 -15.30
CA PRO A 72 -0.13 -0.19 -15.56
C PRO A 72 -0.54 -1.27 -14.55
N GLY A 73 0.39 -2.17 -14.20
CA GLY A 73 0.15 -3.23 -13.21
C GLY A 73 -0.12 -2.70 -11.80
N ALA A 74 0.66 -1.74 -11.32
CA ALA A 74 0.41 -1.09 -10.03
C ALA A 74 -0.90 -0.29 -10.02
N ALA A 75 -1.25 0.37 -11.13
CA ALA A 75 -2.51 1.09 -11.24
C ALA A 75 -3.71 0.15 -11.09
N VAL A 76 -3.71 -0.99 -11.77
CA VAL A 76 -4.74 -2.04 -11.62
C VAL A 76 -4.73 -2.60 -10.20
N TYR A 77 -3.56 -2.91 -9.65
CA TYR A 77 -3.42 -3.43 -8.29
C TYR A 77 -4.06 -2.49 -7.26
N ASN A 78 -3.68 -1.21 -7.29
CA ASN A 78 -4.16 -0.19 -6.37
C ASN A 78 -5.68 0.01 -6.48
N ALA A 79 -6.23 -0.06 -7.70
CA ALA A 79 -7.64 0.16 -7.96
C ALA A 79 -8.53 -1.05 -7.58
N LYS A 80 -8.02 -2.28 -7.69
CA LYS A 80 -8.85 -3.50 -7.64
C LYS A 80 -8.40 -4.53 -6.60
N CYS A 81 -7.10 -4.67 -6.37
CA CYS A 81 -6.53 -5.77 -5.59
C CYS A 81 -6.16 -5.34 -4.16
N ALA A 82 -5.63 -4.12 -4.00
CA ALA A 82 -5.12 -3.59 -2.73
C ALA A 82 -6.21 -3.46 -1.65
N VAL A 83 -7.49 -3.34 -2.04
CA VAL A 83 -8.61 -3.30 -1.09
C VAL A 83 -8.68 -4.53 -0.19
N CYS A 84 -8.25 -5.70 -0.70
CA CYS A 84 -8.19 -6.95 0.07
C CYS A 84 -6.75 -7.33 0.42
N HIS A 85 -5.85 -7.30 -0.56
CA HIS A 85 -4.46 -7.73 -0.38
C HIS A 85 -3.54 -6.67 0.24
N GLN A 86 -4.08 -5.49 0.56
CA GLN A 86 -3.36 -4.32 1.08
C GLN A 86 -2.35 -3.74 0.09
N MET A 87 -1.93 -2.49 0.33
CA MET A 87 -0.96 -1.81 -0.54
C MET A 87 0.43 -2.47 -0.53
N ASP A 88 0.75 -3.16 0.56
CA ASP A 88 2.02 -3.88 0.76
C ASP A 88 1.93 -5.38 0.42
N GLY A 89 0.79 -5.84 -0.13
CA GLY A 89 0.60 -7.23 -0.53
C GLY A 89 0.48 -8.21 0.63
N GLN A 90 0.54 -7.76 1.89
CA GLN A 90 0.54 -8.64 3.07
C GLN A 90 -0.83 -9.24 3.37
N GLY A 91 -1.89 -8.69 2.78
CA GLY A 91 -3.26 -9.08 3.10
C GLY A 91 -3.62 -8.78 4.56
N LEU A 92 -4.56 -9.57 5.08
CA LEU A 92 -5.01 -9.47 6.47
C LEU A 92 -5.05 -10.87 7.08
N PRO A 93 -4.22 -11.16 8.10
CA PRO A 93 -4.20 -12.44 8.79
C PRO A 93 -5.58 -13.04 9.08
N GLY A 94 -5.80 -14.27 8.61
CA GLY A 94 -7.06 -15.02 8.78
C GLY A 94 -8.23 -14.57 7.92
N VAL A 95 -8.09 -13.50 7.12
CA VAL A 95 -9.14 -12.97 6.24
C VAL A 95 -8.71 -12.95 4.78
N TYR A 96 -7.61 -12.28 4.46
CA TYR A 96 -7.05 -12.18 3.10
C TYR A 96 -5.60 -12.69 3.09
N PRO A 97 -5.25 -13.66 2.23
CA PRO A 97 -3.91 -14.21 2.21
C PRO A 97 -2.89 -13.19 1.70
N THR A 98 -1.65 -13.34 2.17
CA THR A 98 -0.49 -12.58 1.66
C THR A 98 -0.15 -13.01 0.23
N LEU A 99 0.23 -12.04 -0.60
CA LEU A 99 0.81 -12.24 -1.92
C LEU A 99 2.35 -12.24 -1.87
N VAL A 100 2.92 -11.75 -0.78
CA VAL A 100 4.37 -11.71 -0.56
C VAL A 100 4.87 -13.14 -0.31
N GLY A 101 5.79 -13.61 -1.15
CA GLY A 101 6.33 -14.97 -1.09
C GLY A 101 5.29 -16.07 -1.32
N SER A 102 4.15 -15.75 -1.96
CA SER A 102 3.09 -16.73 -2.18
C SER A 102 3.40 -17.65 -3.37
N ASP A 103 3.47 -18.96 -3.13
CA ASP A 103 3.67 -19.96 -4.18
C ASP A 103 2.61 -19.90 -5.29
N PHE A 104 1.39 -19.45 -4.96
CA PHE A 104 0.32 -19.28 -5.95
C PHE A 104 0.53 -18.04 -6.82
N ALA A 105 1.23 -17.03 -6.31
CA ALA A 105 1.55 -15.82 -7.06
C ALA A 105 2.82 -16.02 -7.90
N THR A 106 3.85 -16.69 -7.36
CA THR A 106 5.19 -16.81 -7.96
C THR A 106 5.44 -18.12 -8.70
N GLY A 107 4.62 -19.15 -8.47
CA GLY A 107 4.72 -20.44 -9.15
C GLY A 107 4.27 -20.43 -10.61
N ASP A 108 3.68 -21.55 -11.04
CA ASP A 108 3.15 -21.74 -12.40
C ASP A 108 2.21 -20.58 -12.78
N PRO A 109 2.46 -19.85 -13.89
CA PRO A 109 1.65 -18.72 -14.32
C PRO A 109 0.17 -19.08 -14.56
N ALA A 110 -0.16 -20.35 -14.82
CA ALA A 110 -1.54 -20.76 -14.99
C ALA A 110 -2.39 -20.60 -13.73
N ILE A 111 -1.79 -20.77 -12.53
CA ILE A 111 -2.50 -20.68 -11.26
C ILE A 111 -3.03 -19.26 -10.99
N PRO A 112 -2.18 -18.21 -10.92
CA PRO A 112 -2.65 -16.86 -10.62
C PRO A 112 -3.57 -16.33 -11.73
N VAL A 113 -3.34 -16.70 -12.99
CA VAL A 113 -4.23 -16.32 -14.11
C VAL A 113 -5.62 -16.93 -13.95
N ARG A 114 -5.72 -18.22 -13.64
CA ARG A 114 -7.00 -18.91 -13.37
C ARG A 114 -7.76 -18.26 -12.22
N ILE A 115 -7.05 -17.92 -11.14
CA ILE A 115 -7.62 -17.26 -9.96
C ILE A 115 -8.16 -15.87 -10.31
N VAL A 116 -7.38 -15.03 -11.01
CA VAL A 116 -7.83 -13.67 -11.36
C VAL A 116 -9.02 -13.72 -12.32
N LEU A 117 -9.01 -14.62 -13.30
CA LEU A 117 -10.11 -14.74 -14.25
C LEU A 117 -11.40 -15.23 -13.58
N ASN A 118 -11.35 -16.35 -12.88
CA ASN A 118 -12.56 -17.05 -12.45
C ASN A 118 -12.84 -16.94 -10.95
N GLY A 119 -11.97 -16.28 -10.18
CA GLY A 119 -12.07 -16.16 -8.73
C GLY A 119 -11.54 -17.39 -8.01
N PHE A 120 -11.50 -17.29 -6.68
CA PHE A 120 -11.07 -18.36 -5.78
C PHE A 120 -12.04 -18.50 -4.61
N GLN A 121 -12.29 -19.72 -4.15
CA GLN A 121 -13.09 -19.98 -2.96
C GLN A 121 -12.62 -21.22 -2.20
N GLY A 122 -12.99 -21.26 -0.92
CA GLY A 122 -12.81 -22.44 -0.08
C GLY A 122 -11.60 -22.33 0.84
N PRO A 123 -11.38 -23.38 1.65
CA PRO A 123 -10.37 -23.35 2.69
C PRO A 123 -8.97 -23.46 2.08
N ILE A 124 -8.06 -22.61 2.54
CA ILE A 124 -6.62 -22.69 2.27
C ILE A 124 -5.83 -22.43 3.54
N GLU A 125 -4.60 -22.93 3.57
CA GLU A 125 -3.64 -22.63 4.63
C GLU A 125 -2.36 -22.05 4.05
N ARG A 126 -1.92 -20.89 4.54
CA ARG A 126 -0.68 -20.23 4.14
C ARG A 126 0.02 -19.71 5.39
N ASN A 127 1.31 -20.02 5.54
CA ASN A 127 2.12 -19.62 6.69
C ASN A 127 1.47 -19.95 8.06
N GLY A 128 0.83 -21.12 8.16
CA GLY A 128 0.13 -21.56 9.38
C GLY A 128 -1.20 -20.85 9.67
N GLN A 129 -1.68 -19.99 8.76
CA GLN A 129 -2.95 -19.29 8.87
C GLN A 129 -3.98 -19.89 7.93
N LYS A 130 -5.20 -20.08 8.45
CA LYS A 130 -6.33 -20.62 7.68
C LYS A 130 -7.18 -19.48 7.14
N PHE A 131 -7.56 -19.60 5.88
CA PHE A 131 -8.45 -18.67 5.18
C PHE A 131 -9.59 -19.47 4.57
N ASN A 132 -10.79 -18.91 4.54
CA ASN A 132 -11.95 -19.51 3.88
C ASN A 132 -12.82 -18.42 3.23
N GLY A 133 -12.14 -17.52 2.51
CA GLY A 133 -12.76 -16.39 1.83
C GLY A 133 -13.19 -16.73 0.41
N VAL A 134 -13.77 -15.73 -0.25
CA VAL A 134 -14.08 -15.74 -1.68
C VAL A 134 -13.38 -14.56 -2.33
N MET A 135 -12.57 -14.83 -3.35
CA MET A 135 -12.02 -13.82 -4.24
C MET A 135 -12.91 -13.75 -5.48
N GLN A 136 -13.47 -12.57 -5.74
CA GLN A 136 -14.31 -12.34 -6.92
C GLN A 136 -13.54 -12.52 -8.24
N PRO A 137 -14.21 -12.99 -9.30
CA PRO A 137 -13.64 -13.08 -10.64
C PRO A 137 -13.49 -11.69 -11.28
N TRP A 138 -12.43 -11.50 -12.08
CA TRP A 138 -12.17 -10.27 -12.85
C TRP A 138 -12.27 -10.44 -14.36
N ARG A 139 -12.67 -11.63 -14.84
CA ARG A 139 -12.74 -11.96 -16.27
C ARG A 139 -13.46 -10.91 -17.13
N ASN A 140 -14.55 -10.33 -16.64
CA ASN A 140 -15.34 -9.39 -17.44
C ASN A 140 -14.91 -7.94 -17.28
N ASP A 141 -14.06 -7.64 -16.29
CA ASP A 141 -13.69 -6.28 -15.92
C ASP A 141 -12.27 -5.91 -16.36
N LEU A 142 -11.41 -6.92 -16.56
CA LEU A 142 -10.01 -6.73 -16.96
C LEU A 142 -9.68 -7.43 -18.27
N THR A 143 -8.95 -6.72 -19.13
CA THR A 143 -8.35 -7.23 -20.36
C THR A 143 -7.19 -8.19 -20.06
N ASP A 144 -6.76 -8.94 -21.08
CA ASP A 144 -5.61 -9.86 -20.95
C ASP A 144 -4.31 -9.13 -20.62
N GLN A 145 -4.13 -7.93 -21.20
CA GLN A 145 -2.99 -7.07 -20.89
C GLN A 145 -3.03 -6.61 -19.43
N GLU A 146 -4.16 -6.10 -18.95
CA GLU A 146 -4.27 -5.62 -17.55
C GLU A 146 -4.06 -6.74 -16.53
N ILE A 147 -4.52 -7.96 -16.84
CA ILE A 147 -4.28 -9.13 -15.99
C ILE A 147 -2.80 -9.52 -16.01
N ALA A 148 -2.15 -9.54 -17.17
CA ALA A 148 -0.71 -9.80 -17.26
C ALA A 148 0.07 -8.74 -16.46
N ASP A 149 -0.22 -7.45 -16.66
CA ASP A 149 0.44 -6.35 -15.99
C ASP A 149 0.32 -6.44 -14.46
N VAL A 150 -0.88 -6.68 -13.92
CA VAL A 150 -1.08 -6.76 -12.46
C VAL A 150 -0.43 -8.00 -11.86
N LEU A 151 -0.46 -9.13 -12.57
CA LEU A 151 0.21 -10.34 -12.10
C LEU A 151 1.72 -10.19 -12.13
N ASN A 152 2.27 -9.54 -13.17
CA ASN A 152 3.70 -9.25 -13.26
C ASN A 152 4.15 -8.26 -12.19
N PHE A 153 3.34 -7.26 -11.88
CA PHE A 153 3.58 -6.38 -10.73
C PHE A 153 3.67 -7.19 -9.42
N VAL A 154 2.70 -8.05 -9.13
CA VAL A 154 2.73 -8.90 -7.92
C VAL A 154 3.94 -9.84 -7.91
N ARG A 155 4.32 -10.41 -9.06
CA ARG A 155 5.44 -11.37 -9.21
C ARG A 155 6.83 -10.76 -9.08
N THR A 156 6.94 -9.43 -9.14
CA THR A 156 8.21 -8.69 -9.10
C THR A 156 8.30 -7.72 -7.93
N THR A 157 7.24 -7.60 -7.13
CA THR A 157 7.14 -6.66 -6.00
C THR A 157 7.28 -7.37 -4.65
N TRP A 158 7.67 -6.63 -3.60
CA TRP A 158 7.83 -7.13 -2.23
C TRP A 158 8.86 -8.26 -2.08
N GLY A 159 9.87 -8.29 -2.95
CA GLY A 159 10.89 -9.33 -2.96
C GLY A 159 10.47 -10.61 -3.68
N ASN A 160 9.29 -10.63 -4.31
CA ASN A 160 8.92 -11.69 -5.24
C ASN A 160 9.83 -11.61 -6.48
N SER A 161 10.21 -12.78 -6.99
CA SER A 161 10.95 -12.92 -8.24
C SER A 161 10.44 -14.15 -8.97
N ALA A 162 9.72 -13.93 -10.07
CA ALA A 162 9.20 -15.00 -10.90
C ALA A 162 9.16 -14.57 -12.37
N PRO A 163 9.19 -15.52 -13.33
CA PRO A 163 9.11 -15.21 -14.75
C PRO A 163 7.86 -14.39 -15.10
N GLU A 164 8.00 -13.52 -16.08
CA GLU A 164 6.93 -12.69 -16.63
C GLU A 164 5.82 -13.56 -17.26
N ILE A 165 4.58 -13.11 -17.11
CA ILE A 165 3.39 -13.68 -17.75
C ILE A 165 3.07 -12.82 -18.98
N ASP A 166 3.09 -13.44 -20.15
CA ASP A 166 2.71 -12.78 -21.40
C ASP A 166 1.16 -12.66 -21.51
N PRO A 167 0.62 -11.53 -22.00
CA PRO A 167 -0.81 -11.39 -22.28
C PRO A 167 -1.41 -12.52 -23.14
N ALA A 168 -0.65 -13.09 -24.07
CA ALA A 168 -1.06 -14.25 -24.87
C ALA A 168 -1.31 -15.49 -24.01
N THR A 169 -0.52 -15.70 -22.94
CA THR A 169 -0.75 -16.78 -21.97
C THR A 169 -2.07 -16.56 -21.24
N VAL A 170 -2.38 -15.30 -20.89
CA VAL A 170 -3.67 -14.96 -20.27
C VAL A 170 -4.82 -15.24 -21.23
N ALA A 171 -4.70 -14.86 -22.50
CA ALA A 171 -5.72 -15.11 -23.52
C ALA A 171 -5.97 -16.61 -23.74
N GLU A 172 -4.91 -17.42 -23.80
CA GLU A 172 -5.01 -18.87 -23.93
C GLU A 172 -5.77 -19.48 -22.75
N ILE A 173 -5.37 -19.15 -21.52
CA ILE A 173 -6.03 -19.66 -20.32
C ILE A 173 -7.46 -19.15 -20.24
N ARG A 174 -7.71 -17.89 -20.64
CA ARG A 174 -9.06 -17.34 -20.70
C ARG A 174 -9.94 -18.19 -21.60
N GLU A 175 -9.52 -18.52 -22.82
CA GLU A 175 -10.34 -19.37 -23.68
C GLU A 175 -10.49 -20.79 -23.10
N ALA A 176 -9.41 -21.38 -22.57
CA ALA A 176 -9.42 -22.70 -21.94
C ALA A 176 -10.40 -22.80 -20.75
N THR A 177 -10.60 -21.70 -20.00
CA THR A 177 -11.49 -21.67 -18.83
C THR A 177 -12.87 -21.06 -19.11
N LYS A 178 -13.23 -20.80 -20.37
CA LYS A 178 -14.52 -20.19 -20.73
C LYS A 178 -15.74 -20.96 -20.23
N GLY A 179 -15.65 -22.29 -20.15
CA GLY A 179 -16.69 -23.16 -19.60
C GLY A 179 -16.64 -23.35 -18.08
N LYS A 180 -15.66 -22.76 -17.38
CA LYS A 180 -15.52 -22.92 -15.93
C LYS A 180 -16.66 -22.20 -15.21
N ALA A 181 -17.56 -22.98 -14.62
CA ALA A 181 -18.57 -22.47 -13.71
C ALA A 181 -17.98 -22.23 -12.32
N GLY A 182 -18.20 -21.03 -11.78
CA GLY A 182 -17.80 -20.63 -10.43
C GLY A 182 -16.30 -20.51 -10.19
N ALA A 183 -15.94 -20.13 -8.96
CA ALA A 183 -14.57 -19.94 -8.52
C ALA A 183 -13.77 -21.24 -8.44
N TRP A 184 -12.45 -21.12 -8.46
CA TRP A 184 -11.53 -22.24 -8.26
C TRP A 184 -11.42 -22.60 -6.78
N THR A 185 -11.25 -23.88 -6.49
CA THR A 185 -10.77 -24.35 -5.18
C THR A 185 -9.30 -24.75 -5.27
N GLU A 186 -8.63 -24.88 -4.12
CA GLU A 186 -7.23 -25.31 -4.09
C GLU A 186 -7.04 -26.69 -4.73
N ASP A 187 -7.94 -27.64 -4.46
CA ASP A 187 -7.88 -28.99 -5.05
C ASP A 187 -8.03 -28.96 -6.57
N GLN A 188 -8.93 -28.11 -7.09
CA GLN A 188 -9.13 -27.97 -8.54
C GLN A 188 -7.91 -27.36 -9.22
N LEU A 189 -7.25 -26.40 -8.59
CA LEU A 189 -6.02 -25.80 -9.13
C LEU A 189 -4.89 -26.83 -9.17
N LYS A 190 -4.70 -27.57 -8.07
CA LYS A 190 -3.67 -28.62 -7.98
C LYS A 190 -3.91 -29.77 -8.96
N ALA A 191 -5.17 -30.13 -9.21
CA ALA A 191 -5.51 -31.17 -10.17
C ALA A 191 -5.39 -30.73 -11.65
N ALA A 192 -5.28 -29.42 -11.89
CA ALA A 192 -5.16 -28.84 -13.23
C ALA A 192 -3.72 -28.39 -13.57
N MET A 193 -2.75 -28.76 -12.74
CA MET A 193 -1.31 -28.69 -12.98
C MET A 193 -0.82 -30.01 -13.56
#